data_AF-A0A8T4LV94-F1
#
_entry.id   AF-A0A8T4LV94-F1
#
_cell.length_a   1.000
_cell.length_b   1.000
_cell.length_c   1.000
_cell.angle_alpha   90.00
_cell.angle_beta   90.00
_cell.angle_gamma   90.00
#
_symmetry.space_group_name_H-M   'P 1'
#
loop_
_entity.id
_entity.type
_entity.pdbx_description
1 polymer ?
#
loop_
_entity_poly.entity_id
_entity_poly.type
_entity_poly.pdbx_seq_one_letter_code
_entity_poly.pdbx_strand_id
1 'polypeptide(L)'
;MKNKKLKNQRFFKNRKGFLLAEETLKIIIAVISIGFLVYFLAALYFANRDAEKLEQAGASLEFLISEVNLQREEVVLYNPEGWVLTSWPHGVRKGFDNVPEVLGGGGLINDIPNSCLNIGWEKCICICENTWLDLQGSYCDNKGICMQSDFEVQGEGNQIELNNLPLTLNINHKNKKIEKLQ
;
A
#
# COMPACT_ATOMS: atom_id res chain seq x y z
N MET A 1 11.82 7.82 86.90
CA MET A 1 10.91 8.10 85.77
C MET A 1 11.34 9.39 85.07
N LYS A 2 11.91 9.34 83.86
CA LYS A 2 12.28 10.53 83.07
C LYS A 2 11.40 10.57 81.82
N ASN A 3 10.49 11.54 81.76
CA ASN A 3 9.55 11.75 80.65
C ASN A 3 10.26 12.40 79.46
N LYS A 4 10.39 11.67 78.34
CA LYS A 4 10.93 12.18 77.07
C LYS A 4 9.80 12.86 76.29
N LYS A 5 9.78 14.20 76.29
CA LYS A 5 8.90 15.00 75.42
C LYS A 5 9.35 14.84 73.95
N LEU A 6 8.55 14.12 73.16
CA LEU A 6 8.67 14.08 71.69
C LEU A 6 8.27 15.44 71.12
N LYS A 7 9.27 16.22 70.66
CA LYS A 7 9.05 17.43 69.88
C LYS A 7 8.67 17.04 68.45
N ASN A 8 7.39 17.20 68.13
CA ASN A 8 6.84 17.04 66.78
C ASN A 8 7.28 18.24 65.92
N GLN A 9 8.31 18.07 65.10
CA GLN A 9 8.76 19.08 64.15
C GLN A 9 7.86 19.04 62.91
N ARG A 10 6.89 19.95 62.83
CA ARG A 10 6.16 20.22 61.59
C ARG A 10 7.08 21.00 60.64
N PHE A 11 7.62 20.33 59.63
CA PHE A 11 8.28 20.95 58.50
C PHE A 11 7.26 21.76 57.69
N PHE A 12 7.23 23.08 57.88
CA PHE A 12 6.48 23.98 57.00
C PHE A 12 7.22 24.08 55.66
N LYS A 13 6.77 23.27 54.71
CA LYS A 13 7.25 23.27 53.32
C LYS A 13 6.91 24.63 52.69
N ASN A 14 7.93 25.44 52.43
CA ASN A 14 7.80 26.73 51.74
C ASN A 14 7.18 26.54 50.35
N ARG A 15 5.91 26.96 50.16
CA ARG A 15 5.16 26.84 48.89
C ARG A 15 5.30 28.06 47.96
N LYS A 16 6.41 28.80 48.03
CA LYS A 16 6.57 30.08 47.31
C LYS A 16 7.07 29.95 45.86
N GLY A 17 7.39 28.74 45.38
CA GLY A 17 7.81 28.48 44.00
C GLY A 17 6.69 28.07 43.03
N PHE A 18 5.42 28.05 43.45
CA PHE A 18 4.33 27.44 42.69
C PHE A 18 3.71 28.36 41.61
N LEU A 19 3.90 29.68 41.71
CA LEU A 19 3.23 30.64 40.82
C LEU A 19 3.83 30.70 39.40
N LEU A 20 5.12 30.37 39.22
CA LEU A 20 5.77 30.32 37.91
C LEU A 20 5.56 28.97 37.20
N ALA A 21 5.37 27.90 37.96
CA ALA A 21 5.19 26.56 37.44
C ALA A 21 3.81 26.37 36.77
N GLU A 22 2.77 27.05 37.28
CA GLU A 22 1.42 26.95 36.72
C GLU A 22 1.33 27.52 35.30
N GLU A 23 1.88 28.72 35.08
CA GLU A 23 1.88 29.36 33.76
C GLU A 23 2.80 28.61 32.78
N THR A 24 3.95 28.13 33.25
CA THR A 24 4.85 27.31 32.41
C THR A 24 4.20 25.99 32.01
N LEU A 25 3.43 25.36 32.89
CA LEU A 25 2.71 24.11 32.61
C LEU A 25 1.65 24.31 31.52
N LYS A 26 0.89 25.42 31.56
CA LYS A 26 -0.09 25.76 30.51
C LYS A 26 0.59 25.87 29.14
N ILE A 27 1.75 26.53 29.08
CA ILE A 27 2.54 26.66 27.85
C ILE A 27 3.02 25.30 27.35
N ILE A 28 3.57 24.45 28.24
CA ILE A 28 4.04 23.11 27.86
C ILE A 28 2.89 22.26 27.30
N ILE A 29 1.74 22.25 27.97
CA ILE A 29 0.56 21.50 27.51
C ILE A 29 0.08 22.03 26.15
N ALA A 30 0.08 23.35 25.94
CA ALA A 30 -0.28 23.95 24.66
C ALA A 30 0.67 23.51 23.54
N VAL A 31 1.98 23.51 23.78
CA VAL A 31 2.99 23.07 22.80
C VAL A 31 2.82 21.59 22.45
N ILE A 32 2.63 20.74 23.46
CA ILE A 32 2.38 19.30 23.25
C ILE A 32 1.10 19.10 22.42
N SER A 33 0.04 19.83 22.74
CA SER A 33 -1.25 19.76 22.03
C SER A 33 -1.12 20.18 20.56
N ILE A 34 -0.37 21.24 20.28
CA ILE A 34 -0.08 21.68 18.92
C ILE A 34 0.74 20.63 18.16
N GLY A 35 1.75 20.04 18.82
CA GLY A 35 2.55 18.96 18.24
C GLY A 35 1.70 17.74 17.83
N PHE A 36 0.81 17.30 18.72
CA PHE A 36 -0.14 16.22 18.42
C PHE A 36 -1.07 16.58 17.27
N LEU A 37 -1.54 17.82 17.20
CA LEU A 37 -2.46 18.27 16.15
C LEU A 37 -1.79 18.29 14.77
N VAL A 38 -0.53 18.73 14.68
CA VAL A 38 0.26 18.68 13.44
C VAL A 38 0.51 17.23 13.01
N TYR A 39 0.92 16.36 13.95
CA TYR A 39 1.11 14.94 13.68
C TYR A 39 -0.18 14.27 13.18
N PHE A 40 -1.30 14.56 13.82
CA PHE A 40 -2.61 14.02 13.45
C PHE A 40 -3.04 14.48 12.06
N LEU A 41 -2.85 15.77 11.73
CA LEU A 41 -3.13 16.29 10.38
C LEU A 41 -2.28 15.60 9.32
N ALA A 42 -0.98 15.39 9.59
CA ALA A 42 -0.11 14.66 8.66
C ALA A 42 -0.58 13.22 8.48
N ALA A 43 -0.93 12.52 9.56
CA ALA A 43 -1.44 11.15 9.49
C ALA A 43 -2.75 11.05 8.71
N LEU A 44 -3.70 11.98 8.93
CA LEU A 44 -4.94 12.05 8.16
C LEU A 44 -4.69 12.34 6.67
N TYR A 45 -3.76 13.26 6.38
CA TYR A 45 -3.40 13.60 5.01
C TYR A 45 -2.87 12.38 4.26
N PHE A 46 -1.94 11.61 4.86
CA PHE A 46 -1.41 10.41 4.22
C PHE A 46 -2.44 9.29 4.10
N ALA A 47 -3.27 9.07 5.13
CA ALA A 47 -4.34 8.08 5.09
C ALA A 47 -5.34 8.33 3.96
N ASN A 48 -5.68 9.60 3.70
CA ASN A 48 -6.62 9.95 2.65
C ASN A 48 -6.02 9.79 1.24
N ARG A 49 -4.73 10.07 1.07
CA ARG A 49 -4.05 9.93 -0.23
C ARG A 49 -3.93 8.48 -0.67
N ASP A 50 -3.64 7.58 0.26
CA ASP A 50 -3.51 6.15 -0.07
C ASP A 50 -4.87 5.55 -0.42
N ALA A 51 -5.93 5.97 0.28
CA ALA A 51 -7.31 5.58 -0.04
C ALA A 51 -7.74 6.08 -1.43
N GLU A 52 -7.47 7.33 -1.76
CA GLU A 52 -7.82 7.92 -3.07
C GLU A 52 -7.13 7.19 -4.23
N LYS A 53 -5.84 6.88 -4.11
CA LYS A 53 -5.14 6.13 -5.17
C LYS A 53 -5.68 4.71 -5.34
N LEU A 54 -6.05 4.05 -4.25
CA LEU A 54 -6.63 2.71 -4.30
C LEU A 54 -8.03 2.72 -4.92
N GLU A 55 -8.83 3.76 -4.65
CA GLU A 55 -10.11 3.99 -5.31
C GLU A 55 -9.93 4.22 -6.83
N GLN A 56 -8.94 5.02 -7.23
CA GLN A 56 -8.59 5.20 -8.64
C GLN A 56 -8.16 3.88 -9.30
N ALA A 57 -7.30 3.11 -8.64
CA ALA A 57 -6.91 1.77 -9.09
C ALA A 57 -8.14 0.87 -9.31
N GLY A 58 -9.08 0.90 -8.37
CA GLY A 58 -10.32 0.13 -8.45
C GLY A 58 -11.17 0.53 -9.64
N ALA A 59 -11.47 1.83 -9.76
CA ALA A 59 -12.27 2.36 -10.86
C ALA A 59 -11.64 2.08 -12.24
N SER A 60 -10.33 2.19 -12.37
CA SER A 60 -9.63 1.88 -13.62
C SER A 60 -9.61 0.40 -13.95
N LEU A 61 -9.48 -0.47 -12.94
CA LEU A 61 -9.57 -1.91 -13.14
C LEU A 61 -10.99 -2.33 -13.51
N GLU A 62 -12.02 -1.80 -12.85
CA GLU A 62 -13.43 -2.02 -13.20
C GLU A 62 -13.71 -1.58 -14.63
N PHE A 63 -13.24 -0.39 -15.00
CA PHE A 63 -13.37 0.13 -16.35
C PHE A 63 -12.69 -0.80 -17.36
N LEU A 64 -11.45 -1.21 -17.12
CA LEU A 64 -10.72 -2.16 -17.98
C LEU A 64 -11.50 -3.47 -18.17
N ILE A 65 -11.96 -4.08 -17.09
CA ILE A 65 -12.73 -5.34 -17.14
C ILE A 65 -14.05 -5.14 -17.89
N SER A 66 -14.72 -4.00 -17.70
CA SER A 66 -15.95 -3.68 -18.43
C SER A 66 -15.71 -3.58 -19.94
N GLU A 67 -14.62 -2.95 -20.37
CA GLU A 67 -14.28 -2.78 -21.79
C GLU A 67 -13.83 -4.10 -22.42
N VAL A 68 -13.13 -4.94 -21.65
CA VAL A 68 -12.82 -6.33 -22.03
C VAL A 68 -14.12 -7.12 -22.25
N ASN A 69 -15.09 -7.03 -21.34
CA ASN A 69 -16.37 -7.73 -21.47
C ASN A 69 -17.21 -7.22 -22.66
N LEU A 70 -17.05 -5.96 -23.05
CA LEU A 70 -17.67 -5.37 -24.24
C LEU A 70 -16.97 -5.72 -25.55
N GLN A 71 -15.94 -6.57 -25.51
CA GLN A 71 -15.16 -6.99 -26.68
C GLN A 71 -14.47 -5.83 -27.41
N ARG A 72 -14.09 -4.76 -26.70
CA ARG A 72 -13.27 -3.70 -27.31
C ARG A 72 -11.85 -4.15 -27.53
N GLU A 73 -11.26 -3.71 -28.63
CA GLU A 73 -9.85 -3.99 -28.96
C GLU A 73 -8.90 -2.97 -28.32
N GLU A 74 -9.38 -1.77 -27.98
CA GLU A 74 -8.57 -0.71 -27.40
C GLU A 74 -9.26 -0.09 -26.19
N VAL A 75 -8.46 0.21 -25.17
CA VAL A 75 -8.91 0.90 -23.96
C VAL A 75 -7.88 1.93 -23.52
N VAL A 76 -8.35 3.09 -23.08
CA VAL A 76 -7.48 4.18 -22.60
C VAL A 76 -7.61 4.28 -21.09
N LEU A 77 -6.52 4.05 -20.37
CA LEU A 77 -6.44 4.23 -18.92
C LEU A 77 -5.94 5.63 -18.59
N TYR A 78 -6.59 6.27 -17.62
CA TYR A 78 -6.26 7.64 -17.18
C TYR A 78 -5.66 7.71 -15.78
N ASN A 79 -5.73 6.63 -15.01
CA ASN A 79 -5.22 6.51 -13.65
C ASN A 79 -5.06 5.01 -13.31
N PRO A 80 -4.40 4.66 -12.20
CA PRO A 80 -3.50 5.48 -11.38
C PRO A 80 -2.09 5.59 -11.99
N GLU A 81 -1.42 6.75 -11.80
CA GLU A 81 -0.05 6.98 -12.28
C GLU A 81 1.00 6.35 -11.35
N GLY A 82 2.02 5.71 -11.92
CA GLY A 82 3.12 5.10 -11.14
C GLY A 82 2.76 3.75 -10.54
N TRP A 83 1.71 3.10 -11.04
CA TRP A 83 1.27 1.77 -10.65
C TRP A 83 1.62 0.75 -11.74
N VAL A 84 1.41 -0.52 -11.46
CA VAL A 84 1.68 -1.62 -12.38
C VAL A 84 0.40 -2.41 -12.59
N LEU A 85 0.03 -2.62 -13.84
CA LEU A 85 -0.96 -3.61 -14.24
C LEU A 85 -0.26 -4.96 -14.42
N THR A 86 -0.77 -5.99 -13.77
CA THR A 86 -0.18 -7.33 -13.76
C THR A 86 -1.28 -8.40 -13.80
N SER A 87 -0.96 -9.60 -14.27
CA SER A 87 -1.87 -10.75 -14.26
C SER A 87 -1.23 -11.97 -13.62
N TRP A 88 -2.02 -12.71 -12.84
CA TRP A 88 -1.63 -13.94 -12.17
C TRP A 88 -2.44 -15.15 -12.68
N PRO A 89 -1.87 -16.37 -12.66
CA PRO A 89 -0.48 -16.68 -12.32
C PRO A 89 0.48 -16.17 -13.40
N HIS A 90 1.66 -15.71 -12.98
CA HIS A 90 2.71 -15.39 -13.94
C HIS A 90 3.20 -16.66 -14.64
N GLY A 91 3.25 -16.63 -15.96
CA GLY A 91 3.98 -17.64 -16.72
C GLY A 91 5.43 -17.64 -16.25
N VAL A 92 5.83 -18.66 -15.50
CA VAL A 92 7.17 -18.81 -14.92
C VAL A 92 8.21 -18.54 -16.02
N ARG A 93 9.02 -17.48 -15.85
CA ARG A 93 10.25 -17.35 -16.63
C ARG A 93 11.10 -18.58 -16.28
N LYS A 94 11.34 -19.45 -17.25
CA LYS A 94 12.40 -20.46 -17.12
C LYS A 94 13.69 -19.70 -16.80
N GLY A 95 14.14 -19.84 -15.56
CA GLY A 95 15.37 -19.22 -15.09
C GLY A 95 16.54 -19.55 -16.01
N PHE A 96 17.44 -18.59 -16.09
CA PHE A 96 18.71 -18.64 -16.79
C PHE A 96 19.56 -19.79 -16.25
N ASP A 97 19.86 -20.76 -17.11
CA ASP A 97 20.72 -21.94 -16.89
C ASP A 97 20.36 -22.87 -15.71
N ASN A 98 20.66 -24.16 -15.88
CA ASN A 98 20.36 -25.27 -14.96
C ASN A 98 21.11 -25.18 -13.61
N VAL A 99 20.98 -24.08 -12.87
CA VAL A 99 21.58 -23.92 -11.55
C VAL A 99 20.53 -24.30 -10.50
N PRO A 100 20.74 -25.36 -9.70
CA PRO A 100 19.89 -25.64 -8.57
C PRO A 100 20.09 -24.51 -7.56
N GLU A 101 19.03 -23.74 -7.36
CA GLU A 101 18.93 -22.62 -6.43
C GLU A 101 19.04 -23.14 -4.99
N VAL A 102 20.28 -23.37 -4.56
CA VAL A 102 20.64 -23.67 -3.17
C VAL A 102 21.41 -22.45 -2.69
N LEU A 103 20.69 -21.43 -2.22
CA LEU A 103 21.08 -20.47 -1.18
C LEU A 103 19.86 -19.56 -0.93
N GLY A 104 19.33 -19.63 0.29
CA GLY A 104 17.96 -19.24 0.64
C GLY A 104 17.59 -17.77 0.42
N GLY A 105 16.37 -17.58 -0.09
CA GLY A 105 15.64 -16.33 -0.22
C GLY A 105 14.51 -16.45 -1.25
N GLY A 106 13.45 -17.19 -0.90
CA GLY A 106 12.37 -17.64 -1.80
C GLY A 106 11.58 -16.53 -2.51
N GLY A 107 10.83 -16.80 -3.58
CA GLY A 107 10.49 -18.09 -4.18
C GLY A 107 10.13 -17.97 -5.65
N LEU A 108 10.64 -18.91 -6.46
CA LEU A 108 10.19 -19.19 -7.81
C LEU A 108 8.91 -20.05 -7.77
N ILE A 109 7.78 -19.47 -7.38
CA ILE A 109 6.48 -20.17 -7.49
C ILE A 109 5.43 -19.12 -7.82
N ASN A 110 4.42 -19.53 -8.58
CA ASN A 110 3.20 -18.79 -8.91
C ASN A 110 2.53 -18.22 -7.64
N ASP A 111 3.08 -17.13 -7.10
CA ASP A 111 2.60 -16.51 -5.88
C ASP A 111 1.39 -15.64 -6.23
N ILE A 112 0.28 -16.31 -6.52
CA ILE A 112 -1.00 -15.63 -6.74
C ILE A 112 -1.33 -14.87 -5.45
N PRO A 113 -1.64 -13.57 -5.52
CA PRO A 113 -2.04 -12.78 -4.36
C PRO A 113 -3.15 -13.48 -3.55
N ASN A 114 -3.09 -13.43 -2.22
CA ASN A 114 -4.15 -13.96 -1.35
C ASN A 114 -5.51 -13.31 -1.66
N SER A 115 -5.51 -12.06 -2.11
CA SER A 115 -6.68 -11.34 -2.61
C SER A 115 -7.39 -12.08 -3.75
N CYS A 116 -6.67 -12.81 -4.59
CA CYS A 116 -7.25 -13.68 -5.61
C CYS A 116 -7.53 -15.11 -5.07
N LEU A 117 -6.59 -15.68 -4.32
CA LEU A 117 -6.71 -17.06 -3.80
C LEU A 117 -7.87 -17.24 -2.83
N ASN A 118 -8.08 -16.30 -1.91
CA ASN A 118 -9.12 -16.37 -0.88
C ASN A 118 -10.54 -16.37 -1.47
N ILE A 119 -10.70 -15.85 -2.69
CA ILE A 119 -11.97 -15.81 -3.42
C ILE A 119 -12.12 -17.06 -4.32
N GLY A 120 -11.04 -17.81 -4.56
CA GLY A 120 -11.02 -19.00 -5.42
C GLY A 120 -10.82 -18.68 -6.90
N TRP A 121 -10.19 -17.55 -7.23
CA TRP A 121 -9.87 -17.22 -8.62
C TRP A 121 -8.62 -17.96 -9.10
N GLU A 122 -8.75 -18.67 -10.22
CA GLU A 122 -7.63 -19.34 -10.88
C GLU A 122 -6.72 -18.37 -11.62
N LYS A 123 -7.31 -17.29 -12.16
CA LYS A 123 -6.63 -16.20 -12.86
C LYS A 123 -7.21 -14.86 -12.41
N CYS A 124 -6.34 -13.87 -12.24
CA CYS A 124 -6.76 -12.52 -11.88
C CYS A 124 -5.84 -11.47 -12.50
N ILE A 125 -6.39 -10.29 -12.72
CA ILE A 125 -5.63 -9.09 -13.07
C ILE A 125 -5.64 -8.17 -11.86
N CYS A 126 -4.49 -7.58 -11.58
CA CYS A 126 -4.33 -6.64 -10.48
C CYS A 126 -3.69 -5.34 -10.97
N ILE A 127 -4.09 -4.23 -10.35
CA ILE A 127 -3.38 -2.96 -10.40
C ILE A 127 -2.75 -2.75 -9.02
N CYS A 128 -1.42 -2.70 -8.96
CA CYS A 128 -0.66 -2.63 -7.71
C CYS A 128 0.29 -1.44 -7.71
N GLU A 129 0.48 -0.82 -6.54
CA GLU A 129 1.41 0.30 -6.40
C GLU A 129 2.83 -0.16 -6.77
N ASN A 130 3.55 0.56 -7.63
CA ASN A 130 4.89 0.12 -8.03
C ASN A 130 5.89 0.32 -6.88
N THR A 131 6.44 -0.77 -6.35
CA THR A 131 7.73 -0.73 -5.65
C THR A 131 8.79 -1.37 -6.53
N TRP A 132 9.82 -0.61 -6.84
CA TRP A 132 10.96 -0.95 -7.72
C TRP A 132 11.69 -2.26 -7.37
N LEU A 133 11.34 -2.93 -6.27
CA LEU A 133 12.05 -4.07 -5.69
C LEU A 133 11.17 -5.30 -5.39
N ASP A 134 9.83 -5.20 -5.37
CA ASP A 134 8.97 -6.28 -4.89
C ASP A 134 7.75 -6.52 -5.81
N LEU A 135 7.84 -7.55 -6.64
CA LEU A 135 6.75 -8.04 -7.51
C LEU A 135 6.16 -9.36 -7.01
N GLN A 136 6.28 -9.63 -5.72
CA GLN A 136 5.64 -10.78 -5.08
C GLN A 136 4.13 -10.55 -5.01
N GLY A 137 3.31 -11.59 -5.20
CA GLY A 137 1.86 -11.46 -5.13
C GLY A 137 1.38 -10.93 -3.77
N SER A 138 2.11 -11.27 -2.71
CA SER A 138 1.91 -10.73 -1.35
C SER A 138 1.98 -9.19 -1.26
N TYR A 139 2.66 -8.52 -2.19
CA TYR A 139 2.73 -7.06 -2.21
C TYR A 139 1.41 -6.46 -2.71
N CYS A 140 0.83 -7.04 -3.77
CA CYS A 140 -0.48 -6.64 -4.28
C CYS A 140 -1.60 -6.82 -3.24
N ASP A 141 -1.48 -7.77 -2.31
CA ASP A 141 -2.50 -7.99 -1.27
C ASP A 141 -2.74 -6.79 -0.36
N ASN A 142 -1.70 -5.99 -0.10
CA ASN A 142 -1.80 -4.86 0.82
C ASN A 142 -1.94 -3.51 0.08
N LYS A 143 -1.48 -3.45 -1.17
CA LYS A 143 -1.28 -2.19 -1.92
C LYS A 143 -1.75 -2.28 -3.37
N GLY A 144 -2.77 -3.09 -3.60
CA GLY A 144 -3.34 -3.30 -4.91
C GLY A 144 -4.81 -3.65 -4.85
N ILE A 145 -5.40 -3.72 -6.02
CA ILE A 145 -6.76 -4.23 -6.23
C ILE A 145 -6.72 -5.25 -7.35
N CYS A 146 -7.45 -6.34 -7.17
CA CYS A 146 -7.47 -7.46 -8.08
C CYS A 146 -8.91 -7.79 -8.50
N MET A 147 -9.07 -8.26 -9.74
CA MET A 147 -10.34 -8.74 -10.28
C MET A 147 -10.13 -10.03 -11.07
N GLN A 148 -11.15 -10.89 -11.06
CA GLN A 148 -11.15 -12.11 -11.87
C GLN A 148 -11.06 -11.74 -13.34
N SER A 149 -10.12 -12.36 -14.04
CA SER A 149 -9.99 -12.21 -15.48
C SER A 149 -9.21 -13.36 -16.07
N ASP A 150 -9.62 -13.82 -17.24
CA ASP A 150 -8.90 -14.84 -18.00
C ASP A 150 -7.74 -14.26 -18.83
N PHE A 151 -7.58 -12.93 -18.83
CA PHE A 151 -6.61 -12.23 -19.67
C PHE A 151 -5.23 -12.17 -19.02
N GLU A 152 -4.21 -12.29 -19.85
CA GLU A 152 -2.80 -12.21 -19.46
C GLU A 152 -2.21 -10.87 -19.88
N VAL A 153 -1.54 -10.20 -18.95
CA VAL A 153 -0.87 -8.92 -19.18
C VAL A 153 0.51 -9.18 -19.78
N GLN A 154 0.74 -8.68 -20.99
CA GLN A 154 1.98 -8.82 -21.73
C GLN A 154 2.72 -7.48 -21.78
N GLY A 155 3.75 -7.37 -20.96
CA GLY A 155 4.71 -6.28 -20.96
C GLY A 155 6.07 -6.72 -20.44
N GLU A 156 6.90 -5.79 -20.00
CA GLU A 156 8.25 -6.10 -19.51
C GLU A 156 8.16 -6.90 -18.20
N GLY A 157 8.43 -8.20 -18.25
CA GLY A 157 8.28 -9.07 -17.08
C GLY A 157 6.83 -9.47 -16.76
N ASN A 158 5.94 -9.50 -17.76
CA ASN A 158 4.50 -9.80 -17.61
C ASN A 158 3.73 -8.70 -16.84
N GLN A 159 4.20 -7.47 -16.96
CA GLN A 159 3.61 -6.33 -16.30
C GLN A 159 3.65 -5.10 -17.21
N ILE A 160 2.70 -4.19 -17.02
CA ILE A 160 2.64 -2.91 -17.74
C ILE A 160 2.69 -1.81 -16.70
N GLU A 161 3.75 -1.00 -16.78
CA GLU A 161 3.84 0.20 -15.97
C GLU A 161 2.86 1.26 -16.46
N LEU A 162 2.02 1.76 -15.55
CA LEU A 162 1.06 2.83 -15.77
C LEU A 162 1.78 4.19 -15.62
N ASN A 163 2.80 4.38 -16.45
CA ASN A 163 3.60 5.60 -16.55
C ASN A 163 3.22 6.38 -17.82
N ASN A 164 3.19 7.71 -17.74
CA ASN A 164 2.80 8.62 -18.83
C ASN A 164 1.34 8.46 -19.28
N LEU A 165 0.40 8.75 -18.37
CA LEU A 165 -1.03 8.69 -18.66
C LEU A 165 -1.49 9.90 -19.53
N PRO A 166 -2.48 9.74 -20.42
CA PRO A 166 -3.28 8.53 -20.66
C PRO A 166 -2.52 7.43 -21.40
N LEU A 167 -2.78 6.18 -21.03
CA LEU A 167 -2.14 4.99 -21.59
C LEU A 167 -3.15 4.15 -22.39
N THR A 168 -2.85 3.92 -23.67
CA THR A 168 -3.67 3.03 -24.50
C THR A 168 -3.18 1.59 -24.41
N LEU A 169 -4.10 0.69 -24.11
CA LEU A 169 -3.88 -0.76 -24.09
C LEU A 169 -4.62 -1.42 -25.26
N ASN A 170 -3.95 -2.38 -25.89
CA ASN A 170 -4.51 -3.27 -26.89
C ASN A 170 -5.01 -4.56 -26.20
N ILE A 171 -6.25 -4.95 -26.49
CA ILE A 171 -6.91 -6.14 -25.94
C ILE A 171 -7.08 -7.16 -27.06
N ASN A 172 -6.30 -8.23 -27.01
CA ASN A 172 -6.39 -9.34 -27.94
C ASN A 172 -7.31 -10.44 -27.39
N HIS A 173 -8.57 -10.42 -27.83
CA HIS A 173 -9.59 -11.40 -27.44
C HIS A 173 -9.28 -12.84 -27.89
N LYS A 174 -8.55 -13.03 -28.99
CA LYS A 174 -8.22 -14.37 -29.50
C LYS A 174 -7.20 -15.07 -28.61
N ASN A 175 -6.19 -14.33 -28.17
CA ASN A 175 -5.11 -14.86 -27.34
C ASN A 175 -5.34 -14.62 -25.85
N LYS A 176 -6.42 -13.92 -25.48
CA LYS A 176 -6.70 -13.41 -24.13
C LYS A 176 -5.53 -12.63 -23.55
N LYS A 177 -5.04 -11.61 -24.29
CA LYS A 177 -3.88 -10.82 -23.87
C LYS A 177 -4.15 -9.32 -23.84
N ILE A 178 -3.52 -8.62 -22.91
CA ILE A 178 -3.54 -7.17 -22.79
C ILE A 178 -2.10 -6.67 -22.91
N GLU A 179 -1.83 -5.78 -23.86
CA GLU A 179 -0.50 -5.24 -24.11
C GLU A 179 -0.56 -3.71 -24.30
N LYS A 180 0.57 -3.03 -24.09
CA LYS A 180 0.66 -1.59 -24.34
C LYS A 180 0.67 -1.33 -25.84
N LEU A 181 -0.22 -0.44 -26.31
CA LEU A 181 -0.18 0.03 -27.70
C LEU A 181 1.03 0.98 -27.84
N GLN A 182 1.97 0.63 -28.74
CA GLN A 182 3.16 1.44 -29.04
C GLN A 182 2.83 2.64 -29.91
#